data_AF-A0A4D4KN74-F1
#
_entry.id   AF-A0A4D4KN74-F1
#
_cell.length_a   1.000
_cell.length_b   1.000
_cell.length_c   1.000
_cell.angle_alpha   90.00
_cell.angle_beta   90.00
_cell.angle_gamma   90.00
#
_symmetry.space_group_name_H-M   'P 1'
#
loop_
_entity.id
_entity.type
_entity.pdbx_description
1 polymer ?
#
loop_
_entity_poly.entity_id
_entity_poly.type
_entity_poly.pdbx_seq_one_letter_code
_entity_poly.pdbx_strand_id
1 'polypeptide(L)'
;MTWFPGRGVDYLPCREALTRTMNMTPCEEAATSFEDRGRAAIKASSRYLADPSTSLEDAQAAIKLLQLALSDVIMVAEDRQRRLLRLQEDARRLA
;
A
#
# COMPACT_ATOMS: atom_id res chain seq x y z
N MET A 1 18.73 9.56 48.13
CA MET A 1 19.05 8.24 47.53
C MET A 1 18.17 7.20 48.21
N THR A 2 16.98 6.94 47.66
CA THR A 2 16.16 5.76 47.95
C THR A 2 15.31 5.49 46.71
N TRP A 3 15.65 4.42 46.00
CA TRP A 3 14.99 3.87 44.83
C TRP A 3 13.79 3.00 45.26
N PHE A 4 12.68 3.07 44.54
CA PHE A 4 11.61 2.06 44.55
C PHE A 4 11.47 1.46 43.14
N PRO A 5 11.31 0.14 42.98
CA PRO A 5 11.36 -0.52 41.68
C PRO A 5 9.98 -0.54 41.03
N GLY A 6 9.82 0.21 39.93
CA GLY A 6 8.65 0.18 39.08
C GLY A 6 8.76 -0.92 38.02
N ARG A 7 7.94 -1.96 38.19
CA ARG A 7 7.50 -3.00 37.25
C ARG A 7 8.03 -2.91 35.80
N GLY A 8 8.65 -4.03 35.40
CA GLY A 8 9.17 -4.33 34.07
C GLY A 8 8.29 -3.87 32.91
N VAL A 9 8.84 -2.96 32.14
CA VAL A 9 8.50 -2.78 30.74
C VAL A 9 9.80 -3.06 30.02
N ASP A 10 9.88 -4.25 29.42
CA ASP A 10 11.00 -4.66 28.58
C ASP A 10 11.10 -3.66 27.43
N TYR A 11 12.01 -2.69 27.56
CA TYR A 11 12.47 -1.89 26.44
C TYR A 11 13.23 -2.82 25.51
N LEU A 12 12.51 -3.52 24.63
CA LEU A 12 13.12 -4.22 23.52
C LEU A 12 13.82 -3.17 22.65
N PRO A 13 15.14 -3.30 22.42
CA PRO A 13 15.86 -2.40 21.53
C PRO A 13 15.18 -2.38 20.16
N CYS A 14 15.10 -1.22 19.51
CA CYS A 14 14.47 -1.03 18.21
C CYS A 14 14.91 -2.07 17.14
N ARG A 15 16.13 -2.60 17.31
CA ARG A 15 16.73 -3.67 16.49
C ARG A 15 16.05 -5.05 16.63
N GLU A 16 15.48 -5.36 17.79
CA GLU A 16 14.74 -6.61 18.05
C GLU A 16 13.28 -6.52 17.58
N ALA A 17 12.66 -5.34 17.63
CA ALA A 17 11.35 -5.10 17.01
C ALA A 17 11.41 -5.29 15.48
N LEU A 18 12.49 -4.79 14.85
CA LEU A 18 12.74 -4.93 13.41
C LEU A 18 13.04 -6.38 12.98
N THR A 19 13.70 -7.18 13.84
CA THR A 19 13.94 -8.60 13.54
C THR A 19 12.70 -9.45 13.79
N ARG A 20 11.82 -9.06 14.72
CA ARG A 20 10.53 -9.75 14.93
C ARG A 20 9.51 -9.47 13.82
N THR A 21 9.54 -8.29 13.19
CA THR A 21 8.80 -8.02 11.96
C THR A 21 9.43 -8.68 10.74
N MET A 22 10.76 -8.84 10.68
CA MET A 22 11.42 -9.62 9.63
C MET A 22 11.22 -11.14 9.75
N ASN A 23 10.95 -11.65 10.96
CA ASN A 23 10.69 -13.08 11.21
C ASN A 23 9.21 -13.47 11.13
N MET A 24 8.32 -12.54 10.75
CA MET A 24 7.02 -12.96 10.21
C MET A 24 7.29 -13.58 8.84
N THR A 25 7.28 -14.90 8.84
CA THR A 25 7.38 -15.78 7.68
C THR A 25 6.69 -15.18 6.44
N PRO A 26 7.32 -15.21 5.25
CA PRO A 26 6.66 -14.97 3.98
C PRO A 26 5.77 -16.19 3.66
N CYS A 27 4.83 -16.50 4.53
CA CYS A 27 3.87 -17.58 4.35
C CYS A 27 2.52 -16.99 3.95
N GLU A 28 2.54 -16.13 2.94
CA GLU A 28 1.37 -15.74 2.14
C GLU A 28 1.84 -15.01 0.85
N GLU A 29 2.93 -15.48 0.24
CA GLU A 29 3.25 -15.17 -1.17
C GLU A 29 2.32 -15.97 -2.12
N ALA A 30 1.03 -16.04 -1.81
CA ALA A 30 0.04 -16.36 -2.83
C ALA A 30 0.08 -15.20 -3.81
N ALA A 31 0.39 -15.46 -5.07
CA ALA A 31 0.50 -14.44 -6.12
C ALA A 31 -0.71 -13.49 -6.09
N THR A 32 -0.57 -12.35 -5.41
CA THR A 32 -1.65 -11.37 -5.30
C THR A 32 -1.82 -10.78 -6.70
N SER A 33 -3.00 -11.00 -7.28
CA SER A 33 -3.35 -10.40 -8.57
C SER A 33 -3.23 -8.88 -8.46
N PHE A 34 -3.11 -8.19 -9.60
CA PHE A 34 -3.10 -6.71 -9.62
C PHE A 34 -4.30 -6.13 -8.85
N GLU A 35 -5.46 -6.78 -8.99
CA GLU A 35 -6.70 -6.39 -8.32
C GLU A 35 -6.62 -6.61 -6.80
N ASP A 36 -5.98 -7.68 -6.34
CA ASP A 36 -5.80 -7.96 -4.91
C ASP A 36 -4.83 -6.96 -4.27
N ARG A 37 -3.77 -6.59 -4.99
CA ARG A 37 -2.86 -5.51 -4.57
C ARG A 37 -3.59 -4.17 -4.49
N GLY A 38 -4.43 -3.87 -5.48
CA GLY A 38 -5.27 -2.67 -5.47
C GLY A 38 -6.24 -2.66 -4.27
N ARG A 39 -6.95 -3.77 -4.03
CA ARG A 39 -7.82 -3.92 -2.85
C ARG A 39 -7.06 -3.80 -1.53
N ALA A 40 -5.86 -4.37 -1.44
CA ALA A 40 -5.02 -4.27 -0.26
C ALA A 40 -4.57 -2.82 0.00
N ALA A 41 -4.13 -2.11 -1.04
CA ALA A 41 -3.74 -0.71 -0.95
C ALA A 41 -4.91 0.18 -0.49
N ILE A 42 -6.10 0.03 -1.09
CA ILE A 42 -7.31 0.77 -0.68
C ILE A 42 -7.65 0.49 0.78
N LYS A 43 -7.60 -0.78 1.20
CA LYS A 43 -7.90 -1.16 2.59
C LYS A 43 -6.88 -0.58 3.57
N ALA A 44 -5.59 -0.59 3.24
CA ALA A 44 -4.54 -0.01 4.08
C ALA A 44 -4.71 1.51 4.21
N SER A 45 -4.92 2.21 3.10
CA SER A 45 -5.15 3.65 3.08
C SER A 45 -6.42 4.05 3.83
N SER A 46 -7.51 3.29 3.67
CA SER A 46 -8.76 3.53 4.40
C SER A 46 -8.57 3.37 5.91
N ARG A 47 -7.82 2.35 6.35
CA ARG A 47 -7.50 2.17 7.78
C ARG A 47 -6.67 3.32 8.33
N TYR A 48 -5.64 3.74 7.59
CA TYR A 48 -4.79 4.86 7.97
C TYR A 48 -5.59 6.16 8.13
N LEU A 49 -6.46 6.47 7.16
CA LEU A 49 -7.29 7.67 7.19
C LEU A 49 -8.41 7.64 8.24
N ALA A 50 -8.82 6.45 8.67
CA ALA A 50 -9.83 6.27 9.71
C ALA A 50 -9.23 6.27 11.13
N ASP A 51 -7.91 6.21 11.27
CA ASP A 51 -7.24 6.22 12.57
C ASP A 51 -7.31 7.64 13.18
N PRO A 52 -7.89 7.81 14.39
CA PRO A 52 -8.00 9.12 15.04
C PRO A 52 -6.65 9.72 15.44
N SER A 53 -5.57 8.93 15.44
CA SER A 53 -4.21 9.42 15.68
C SER A 53 -3.55 10.02 14.45
N THR A 54 -4.13 9.84 13.26
CA THR A 54 -3.63 10.44 12.02
C THR A 54 -3.85 11.94 12.03
N SER A 55 -2.78 12.71 11.86
CA SER A 55 -2.85 14.17 11.81
C SER A 55 -3.55 14.65 10.53
N LEU A 56 -4.10 15.87 10.55
CA LEU A 56 -4.74 16.44 9.37
C LEU A 56 -3.75 16.63 8.20
N GLU A 57 -2.51 17.04 8.51
CA GLU A 57 -1.45 17.21 7.51
C GLU A 57 -1.10 15.88 6.86
N ASP A 58 -0.94 14.83 7.66
CA ASP A 58 -0.62 13.49 7.16
C ASP A 58 -1.78 12.90 6.36
N ALA A 59 -3.03 13.08 6.82
CA ALA A 59 -4.21 12.67 6.06
C ALA A 59 -4.27 13.36 4.70
N GLN A 60 -3.99 14.67 4.66
CA GLN A 60 -3.95 15.42 3.40
C GLN A 60 -2.82 14.94 2.49
N ALA A 61 -1.63 14.66 3.02
CA ALA A 61 -0.52 14.11 2.26
C ALA A 61 -0.85 12.72 1.68
N ALA A 62 -1.44 11.84 2.49
CA ALA A 62 -1.87 10.52 2.07
C ALA A 62 -2.92 10.59 0.95
N ILE A 63 -3.91 11.48 1.06
CA ILE A 63 -4.94 11.68 0.02
C ILE A 63 -4.29 12.14 -1.29
N LYS A 64 -3.35 13.10 -1.26
CA LYS A 64 -2.65 13.57 -2.47
C LYS A 64 -1.85 12.45 -3.13
N LEU A 65 -1.15 11.63 -2.36
CA LEU A 65 -0.41 10.48 -2.87
C LEU A 65 -1.33 9.45 -3.53
N LEU A 66 -2.51 9.20 -2.93
CA LEU A 66 -3.51 8.30 -3.51
C LEU A 66 -4.07 8.84 -4.82
N GLN A 67 -4.35 10.13 -4.90
CA GLN A 67 -4.81 10.78 -6.12
C GLN A 67 -3.77 10.68 -7.24
N LEU A 68 -2.49 10.89 -6.93
CA LEU A 68 -1.40 10.75 -7.89
C LEU A 68 -1.31 9.31 -8.41
N ALA A 69 -1.25 8.33 -7.50
CA ALA A 69 -1.17 6.92 -7.86
C ALA A 69 -2.39 6.47 -8.70
N LEU A 70 -3.59 6.95 -8.37
CA LEU A 70 -4.79 6.66 -9.16
C LEU A 70 -4.69 7.25 -10.57
N SER A 71 -4.20 8.49 -10.69
CA SER A 71 -4.02 9.16 -11.98
C SER A 71 -3.04 8.40 -12.87
N ASP A 72 -1.94 7.89 -12.31
CA ASP A 72 -0.95 7.09 -13.03
C ASP A 72 -1.57 5.78 -13.54
N VAL A 73 -2.36 5.08 -12.71
CA VAL A 73 -3.04 3.85 -13.10
C VAL A 73 -4.04 4.10 -14.23
N ILE A 74 -4.82 5.18 -14.16
CA ILE A 74 -5.76 5.56 -15.21
C ILE A 74 -5.01 5.83 -16.51
N MET A 75 -3.92 6.59 -16.47
CA MET A 75 -3.12 6.89 -17.65
C MET A 75 -2.59 5.62 -18.33
N VAL A 76 -2.08 4.67 -17.56
CA VAL A 76 -1.60 3.37 -18.08
C VAL A 76 -2.75 2.54 -18.67
N ALA A 77 -3.91 2.53 -18.01
CA ALA A 77 -5.09 1.81 -18.49
C ALA A 77 -5.60 2.40 -19.82
N GLU A 78 -5.67 3.72 -19.93
CA GLU A 78 -6.07 4.42 -21.15
C GLU A 78 -5.10 4.17 -22.30
N ASP A 79 -3.78 4.19 -22.05
CA ASP A 79 -2.78 3.88 -23.07
C ASP A 79 -2.94 2.44 -23.57
N ARG A 80 -3.14 1.48 -22.66
CA ARG A 80 -3.40 0.09 -23.03
C ARG A 80 -4.67 -0.05 -23.85
N GLN A 81 -5.75 0.63 -23.47
CA GLN A 81 -7.01 0.65 -24.23
C GLN A 81 -6.80 1.20 -25.64
N ARG A 82 -6.07 2.32 -25.79
CA ARG A 82 -5.73 2.89 -27.10
C ARG A 82 -4.94 1.92 -27.97
N ARG A 83 -3.98 1.19 -27.41
CA ARG A 83 -3.22 0.16 -28.15
C ARG A 83 -4.11 -1.00 -28.59
N LEU A 84 -5.00 -1.48 -27.73
CA LEU A 84 -5.92 -2.57 -28.06
C LEU A 84 -6.88 -2.18 -29.19
N LEU A 85 -7.41 -0.95 -29.17
CA LEU A 85 -8.27 -0.44 -30.24
C LEU A 85 -7.53 -0.40 -31.59
N ARG A 86 -6.29 0.09 -31.61
CA ARG A 86 -5.47 0.10 -32.84
C ARG A 86 -5.25 -1.31 -33.39
N LEU A 87 -4.89 -2.27 -32.53
CA LEU A 87 -4.71 -3.66 -32.94
C LEU A 87 -6.00 -4.27 -33.51
N GLN A 88 -7.16 -3.95 -32.93
CA GLN A 88 -8.45 -4.38 -33.45
C GLN A 88 -8.77 -3.73 -34.81
N GLU A 89 -8.47 -2.45 -34.98
CA GLU A 89 -8.63 -1.74 -36.26
C GLU A 89 -7.73 -2.33 -37.35
N ASP A 90 -6.46 -2.58 -37.04
CA ASP A 90 -5.51 -3.18 -37.99
C ASP A 90 -5.92 -4.61 -38.34
N ALA A 91 -6.35 -5.42 -37.37
CA ALA A 91 -6.87 -6.76 -37.63
C ALA A 91 -8.12 -6.74 -38.53
N ARG A 92 -9.01 -5.76 -38.38
CA ARG A 92 -10.19 -5.58 -39.26
C ARG A 92 -9.83 -5.13 -40.67
N ARG A 93 -8.71 -4.42 -40.85
CA ARG A 93 -8.23 -3.98 -42.18
C ARG A 93 -7.51 -5.08 -42.96
N LEU A 94 -6.96 -6.06 -42.24
CA LEU A 94 -6.21 -7.20 -42.82
C LEU A 94 -7.08 -8.44 -43.07
N ALA A 95 -8.33 -8.45 -42.60
CA ALA A 95 -9.32 -9.51 -42.81
C ALA A 95 -10.23 -9.21 -43.99
#